data_AF-A0A355F626-F1
#
_entry.id   AF-A0A355F626-F1
#
_cell.length_a   1.000
_cell.length_b   1.000
_cell.length_c   1.000
_cell.angle_alpha   90.00
_cell.angle_beta   90.00
_cell.angle_gamma   90.00
#
_symmetry.space_group_name_H-M   'P 1'
#
loop_
_entity.id
_entity.type
_entity.pdbx_description
1 polymer ?
#
loop_
_entity_poly.entity_id
_entity_poly.type
_entity_poly.pdbx_seq_one_letter_code
_entity_poly.pdbx_strand_id
1 'polypeptide(L)'
;MTQPSSRLFKLLALGALAALLAAAPAALEAQKKKKPKPTPTTGGGGTGGQQGGGTGESAPVQEPAPPEVRTVDRQLWEFKTGEARSTVEGIAGKAESNAAVATVLGRVLEQEKKYGESEARLRKATELAPSDPAAFLYLGETLLRQRKGGDADSAFRKAEELGGAQGGKDGHYVRGVALQRLRRYDDAIQALDQAGEADGGNALVPFQMGVTRVFQEQWQPALDQLNRAIEMDSGIAYAYFYRGLAAEKLGRKDLLVNDMERFLALAPTSPEAERAKAILRAAKR
;
A
#
# COMPACT_ATOMS: atom_id res chain seq x y z
N MET A 1 11.38 18.33 27.80
CA MET A 1 12.06 18.81 26.58
C MET A 1 12.00 17.69 25.55
N THR A 2 10.86 17.53 24.87
CA THR A 2 10.57 18.04 23.51
C THR A 2 11.44 17.42 22.42
N GLN A 3 11.00 16.29 21.87
CA GLN A 3 10.57 16.20 20.46
C GLN A 3 9.61 15.00 20.26
N PRO A 4 8.39 15.23 19.77
CA PRO A 4 7.53 14.19 19.19
C PRO A 4 7.41 14.41 17.68
N SER A 5 8.06 13.58 16.86
CA SER A 5 7.78 13.59 15.42
C SER A 5 8.06 12.24 14.75
N SER A 6 7.06 11.79 14.00
CA SER A 6 7.03 10.62 13.11
C SER A 6 6.66 9.25 13.71
N ARG A 7 5.36 9.06 13.93
CA ARG A 7 4.77 7.75 14.20
C ARG A 7 3.42 7.54 13.48
N LEU A 8 3.19 8.19 12.33
CA LEU A 8 2.04 7.93 11.46
C LEU A 8 2.31 6.91 10.33
N PHE A 9 3.54 6.38 10.25
CA PHE A 9 4.13 5.91 9.00
C PHE A 9 4.11 4.43 8.68
N LYS A 10 3.67 3.59 9.61
CA LYS A 10 4.02 2.17 9.60
C LYS A 10 2.97 1.28 8.94
N LEU A 11 2.21 1.81 7.97
CA LEU A 11 0.90 1.24 7.68
C LEU A 11 0.54 0.70 6.30
N LEU A 12 1.16 1.11 5.20
CA LEU A 12 0.63 0.75 3.87
C LEU A 12 1.23 -0.53 3.26
N ALA A 13 1.75 -1.46 4.06
CA ALA A 13 2.37 -2.67 3.52
C ALA A 13 1.44 -3.91 3.46
N LEU A 14 0.13 -3.69 3.51
CA LEU A 14 -0.89 -4.74 3.34
C LEU A 14 -1.81 -4.37 2.17
N GLY A 15 -1.76 -5.15 1.08
CA GLY A 15 -2.72 -5.01 -0.01
C GLY A 15 -2.35 -5.55 -1.40
N ALA A 16 -1.29 -6.31 -1.61
CA ALA A 16 -1.12 -7.06 -2.86
C ALA A 16 -0.50 -8.40 -2.50
N LEU A 17 -1.25 -9.51 -2.52
CA LEU A 17 -1.24 -10.29 -3.77
C LEU A 17 -2.46 -11.22 -3.97
N ALA A 18 -3.42 -11.32 -3.05
CA ALA A 18 -4.50 -12.32 -3.23
C ALA A 18 -5.53 -12.04 -4.36
N ALA A 19 -5.36 -11.01 -5.21
CA ALA A 19 -6.26 -10.72 -6.34
C ALA A 19 -5.62 -10.80 -7.73
N LEU A 20 -4.30 -10.99 -7.86
CA LEU A 20 -3.60 -10.81 -9.15
C LEU A 20 -3.23 -12.11 -9.91
N LEU A 21 -3.76 -13.28 -9.55
CA LEU A 21 -3.40 -14.53 -10.26
C LEU A 21 -4.58 -15.38 -10.75
N ALA A 22 -5.75 -14.76 -10.94
CA ALA A 22 -6.86 -15.40 -11.65
C ALA A 22 -7.32 -14.66 -12.92
N ALA A 23 -6.60 -13.62 -13.37
CA ALA A 23 -6.96 -12.86 -14.58
C ALA A 23 -5.76 -12.52 -15.47
N ALA A 24 -5.39 -13.54 -16.26
CA ALA A 24 -5.01 -13.48 -17.68
C ALA A 24 -3.73 -12.73 -18.15
N PRO A 25 -2.88 -13.39 -18.97
CA PRO A 25 -1.85 -12.75 -19.79
C PRO A 25 -2.39 -11.94 -20.99
N ALA A 26 -3.68 -11.59 -21.03
CA ALA A 26 -4.32 -10.93 -22.18
C ALA A 26 -4.30 -9.38 -22.12
N ALA A 27 -4.07 -8.78 -20.95
CA ALA A 27 -4.14 -7.31 -20.79
C ALA A 27 -2.86 -6.57 -21.23
N LEU A 28 -1.74 -7.27 -21.39
CA LEU A 28 -0.45 -6.67 -21.76
C LEU A 28 -0.34 -6.35 -23.26
N GLU A 29 -1.10 -7.06 -24.12
CA GLU A 29 -1.08 -6.81 -25.57
C GLU A 29 -1.85 -5.55 -26.00
N ALA A 30 -2.84 -5.11 -25.22
CA ALA A 30 -3.70 -3.99 -25.60
C ALA A 30 -3.00 -2.62 -25.47
N GLN A 31 -1.96 -2.49 -24.62
CA GLN A 31 -1.27 -1.21 -24.40
C GLN A 31 -0.18 -0.89 -25.43
N LYS A 32 0.30 -1.86 -26.22
CA LYS A 32 1.30 -1.59 -27.26
C LYS A 32 0.74 -0.85 -28.50
N LYS A 33 -0.58 -0.66 -28.61
CA LYS A 33 -1.24 -0.15 -29.83
C LYS A 33 -1.77 1.29 -29.78
N LYS A 34 -1.49 2.09 -28.75
CA LYS A 34 -1.88 3.51 -28.73
C LYS A 34 -0.71 4.42 -28.37
N LYS A 35 0.09 4.80 -29.38
CA LYS A 35 0.90 6.02 -29.34
C LYS A 35 0.06 7.17 -29.93
N PRO A 36 -0.26 8.23 -29.18
CA PRO A 36 -0.74 9.47 -29.78
C PRO A 36 0.43 10.27 -30.38
N LYS A 37 0.17 10.89 -31.54
CA LYS A 37 1.09 11.72 -32.33
C LYS A 37 1.19 13.13 -31.70
N PRO A 38 2.35 13.80 -31.70
CA PRO A 38 2.47 15.16 -31.13
C PRO A 38 1.81 16.19 -32.07
N THR A 39 1.10 17.15 -31.49
CA THR A 39 0.64 18.37 -32.18
C THR A 39 1.40 19.59 -31.64
N PRO A 40 1.60 20.63 -32.48
CA PRO A 40 2.58 21.67 -32.22
C PRO A 40 2.03 22.78 -31.33
N THR A 41 2.97 23.40 -30.62
CA THR A 41 2.82 24.56 -29.75
C THR A 41 2.61 25.83 -30.57
N THR A 42 1.58 26.61 -30.25
CA THR A 42 1.51 28.05 -30.59
C THR A 42 1.14 28.82 -29.34
N GLY A 43 1.98 29.81 -29.01
CA GLY A 43 1.84 30.65 -27.83
C GLY A 43 0.80 31.76 -27.97
N GLY A 44 0.55 32.42 -26.84
CA GLY A 44 -0.25 33.63 -26.74
C GLY A 44 -0.43 34.01 -25.27
N GLY A 45 0.21 35.10 -24.84
CA GLY A 45 0.12 35.62 -23.48
C GLY A 45 -1.19 36.32 -23.16
N GLY A 46 -1.40 36.64 -21.89
CA GLY A 46 -2.52 37.46 -21.42
C GLY A 46 -2.69 37.44 -19.91
N THR A 47 -2.53 38.60 -19.30
CA THR A 47 -2.54 38.97 -17.88
C THR A 47 -3.94 39.16 -17.26
N GLY A 48 -4.01 39.17 -15.92
CA GLY A 48 -5.15 39.66 -15.10
C GLY A 48 -5.88 38.49 -14.43
N GLY A 49 -5.88 38.30 -13.11
CA GLY A 49 -6.19 39.26 -12.05
C GLY A 49 -7.60 38.93 -11.53
N GLN A 50 -7.72 38.52 -10.26
CA GLN A 50 -8.74 38.94 -9.28
C GLN A 50 -9.03 37.86 -8.23
N GLN A 51 -9.03 38.34 -6.99
CA GLN A 51 -9.27 37.63 -5.74
C GLN A 51 -10.72 37.15 -5.62
N GLY A 52 -10.89 35.96 -5.05
CA GLY A 52 -12.08 35.51 -4.32
C GLY A 52 -11.57 34.45 -3.35
N GLY A 53 -11.53 34.67 -2.04
CA GLY A 53 -12.73 34.91 -1.24
C GLY A 53 -13.46 33.60 -0.93
N GLY A 54 -12.75 32.47 -0.82
CA GLY A 54 -13.31 31.20 -0.38
C GLY A 54 -13.22 31.07 1.13
N THR A 55 -14.36 31.14 1.80
CA THR A 55 -14.55 30.83 3.21
C THR A 55 -13.94 29.46 3.53
N GLY A 56 -12.84 29.47 4.29
CA GLY A 56 -12.25 28.27 4.85
C GLY A 56 -13.24 27.66 5.83
N GLU A 57 -14.04 26.72 5.35
CA GLU A 57 -14.77 25.78 6.18
C GLU A 57 -13.69 24.99 6.91
N SER A 58 -13.41 25.41 8.15
CA SER A 58 -12.46 24.75 9.03
C SER A 58 -12.90 23.30 9.16
N ALA A 59 -12.14 22.39 8.52
CA ALA A 59 -12.36 20.97 8.63
C ALA A 59 -12.55 20.60 10.10
N PRO A 60 -13.54 19.74 10.44
CA PRO A 60 -13.78 19.37 11.83
C PRO A 60 -12.47 18.89 12.44
N VAL A 61 -12.07 19.54 13.54
CA VAL A 61 -10.85 19.21 14.26
C VAL A 61 -11.01 17.76 14.73
N GLN A 62 -10.36 16.84 14.01
CA GLN A 62 -10.44 15.43 14.35
C GLN A 62 -9.84 15.20 15.73
N GLU A 63 -10.54 14.40 16.54
CA GLU A 63 -9.97 13.94 17.79
C GLU A 63 -8.65 13.20 17.50
N PRO A 64 -7.62 13.40 18.34
CA PRO A 64 -6.35 12.71 18.15
C PRO A 64 -6.58 11.20 18.17
N ALA A 65 -5.92 10.49 17.25
CA ALA A 65 -6.05 9.04 17.16
C ALA A 65 -5.63 8.38 18.49
N PRO A 66 -6.44 7.45 19.03
CA PRO A 66 -6.08 6.68 20.23
C PRO A 66 -4.74 5.98 20.05
N PRO A 67 -3.89 5.89 21.10
CA PRO A 67 -2.59 5.23 21.00
C PRO A 67 -2.68 3.76 20.57
N GLU A 68 -3.80 3.09 20.85
CA GLU A 68 -4.12 1.71 20.50
C GLU A 68 -4.20 1.50 18.99
N VAL A 69 -4.52 2.52 18.19
CA VAL A 69 -4.48 2.46 16.71
C VAL A 69 -3.12 1.93 16.24
N ARG A 70 -2.03 2.47 16.82
CA ARG A 70 -0.67 2.02 16.51
C ARG A 70 -0.38 0.58 16.94
N THR A 71 -1.08 0.09 17.96
CA THR A 71 -0.97 -1.31 18.40
C THR A 71 -1.66 -2.23 17.41
N VAL A 72 -2.88 -1.87 16.98
CA VAL A 72 -3.63 -2.60 15.94
C VAL A 72 -2.80 -2.70 14.67
N ASP A 73 -2.20 -1.58 14.25
CA ASP A 73 -1.35 -1.48 13.08
C ASP A 73 -0.19 -2.50 13.07
N ARG A 74 0.50 -2.61 14.21
CA ARG A 74 1.57 -3.59 14.41
C ARG A 74 1.04 -5.02 14.44
N GLN A 75 -0.10 -5.27 15.09
CA GLN A 75 -0.69 -6.62 15.14
C GLN A 75 -1.13 -7.10 13.75
N LEU A 76 -1.71 -6.19 12.94
CA LEU A 76 -2.05 -6.46 11.54
C LEU A 76 -0.81 -6.82 10.72
N TRP A 77 0.32 -6.16 10.98
CA TRP A 77 1.61 -6.46 10.35
C TRP A 77 2.13 -7.85 10.68
N GLU A 78 2.02 -8.24 11.95
CA GLU A 78 2.45 -9.55 12.46
C GLU A 78 1.45 -10.67 12.16
N PHE A 79 0.41 -10.41 11.34
CA PHE A 79 -0.69 -11.34 11.04
C PHE A 79 -1.43 -11.85 12.30
N LYS A 80 -1.42 -11.07 13.38
CA LYS A 80 -2.16 -11.33 14.62
C LYS A 80 -3.57 -10.72 14.55
N THR A 81 -4.33 -11.08 13.53
CA THR A 81 -5.65 -10.47 13.23
C THR A 81 -6.63 -10.57 14.40
N GLY A 82 -6.61 -11.67 15.16
CA GLY A 82 -7.47 -11.82 16.34
C GLY A 82 -7.14 -10.84 17.48
N GLU A 83 -5.86 -10.57 17.72
CA GLU A 83 -5.44 -9.57 18.71
C GLU A 83 -5.75 -8.15 18.23
N ALA A 84 -5.54 -7.89 16.94
CA ALA A 84 -5.89 -6.63 16.29
C ALA A 84 -7.40 -6.35 16.42
N ARG A 85 -8.22 -7.38 16.23
CA ARG A 85 -9.68 -7.33 16.40
C ARG A 85 -10.08 -6.96 17.82
N SER A 86 -9.54 -7.67 18.81
CA SER A 86 -9.81 -7.39 20.23
C SER A 86 -9.41 -5.95 20.62
N THR A 87 -8.24 -5.51 20.15
CA THR A 87 -7.74 -4.17 20.45
C THR A 87 -8.61 -3.07 19.83
N VAL A 88 -9.02 -3.23 18.56
CA VAL A 88 -9.85 -2.22 17.90
C VAL A 88 -11.28 -2.17 18.48
N GLU A 89 -11.85 -3.30 18.90
CA GLU A 89 -13.17 -3.33 19.56
C GLU A 89 -13.18 -2.56 20.88
N GLY A 90 -12.09 -2.63 21.65
CA GLY A 90 -11.93 -1.90 22.91
C GLY A 90 -11.94 -0.36 22.75
N ILE A 91 -11.61 0.14 21.56
CA ILE A 91 -11.60 1.59 21.25
C ILE A 91 -12.74 2.02 20.32
N ALA A 92 -13.35 1.10 19.56
CA ALA A 92 -14.34 1.42 18.54
C ALA A 92 -15.52 2.21 19.10
N GLY A 93 -16.12 1.78 20.22
CA GLY A 93 -17.28 2.45 20.83
C GLY A 93 -16.98 3.83 21.45
N LYS A 94 -15.71 4.13 21.76
CA LYS A 94 -15.30 5.44 22.33
C LYS A 94 -14.84 6.44 21.27
N ALA A 95 -14.61 5.97 20.05
CA ALA A 95 -13.99 6.71 18.98
C ALA A 95 -14.69 6.45 17.63
N GLU A 96 -16.03 6.26 17.66
CA GLU A 96 -16.84 5.97 16.46
C GLU A 96 -16.77 7.11 15.42
N SER A 97 -16.51 8.33 15.88
CA SER A 97 -16.28 9.53 15.06
C SER A 97 -14.81 9.73 14.65
N ASN A 98 -13.89 8.85 15.05
CA ASN A 98 -12.47 8.98 14.73
C ASN A 98 -12.12 8.25 13.42
N ALA A 99 -11.64 9.01 12.43
CA ALA A 99 -11.30 8.47 11.12
C ALA A 99 -10.19 7.40 11.17
N ALA A 100 -9.21 7.54 12.06
CA ALA A 100 -8.14 6.57 12.21
C ALA A 100 -8.65 5.23 12.77
N VAL A 101 -9.57 5.28 13.73
CA VAL A 101 -10.22 4.08 14.30
C VAL A 101 -11.08 3.39 13.24
N ALA A 102 -11.86 4.15 12.47
CA ALA A 102 -12.63 3.62 11.35
C ALA A 102 -11.72 2.96 10.29
N THR A 103 -10.56 3.56 10.00
CA THR A 103 -9.58 3.04 9.04
C THR A 103 -8.99 1.71 9.50
N VAL A 104 -8.49 1.62 10.75
CA VAL A 104 -7.89 0.37 11.24
C VAL A 104 -8.91 -0.74 11.43
N LEU A 105 -10.14 -0.42 11.84
CA LEU A 105 -11.23 -1.39 11.88
C LEU A 105 -11.54 -1.93 10.47
N GLY A 106 -11.60 -1.05 9.47
CA GLY A 106 -11.76 -1.45 8.08
C GLY A 106 -10.68 -2.43 7.61
N ARG A 107 -9.43 -2.22 8.02
CA ARG A 107 -8.30 -3.11 7.70
C ARG A 107 -8.35 -4.45 8.44
N VAL A 108 -8.74 -4.46 9.71
CA VAL A 108 -9.00 -5.70 10.45
C VAL A 108 -10.07 -6.52 9.73
N LEU A 109 -11.19 -5.89 9.36
CA LEU A 109 -12.27 -6.54 8.62
C LEU A 109 -11.83 -7.07 7.25
N GLU A 110 -10.90 -6.39 6.57
CA GLU A 110 -10.31 -6.89 5.31
C GLU A 110 -9.50 -8.17 5.54
N GLN A 111 -8.63 -8.22 6.57
CA GLN A 111 -7.88 -9.44 6.91
C GLN A 111 -8.80 -10.59 7.35
N GLU A 112 -9.92 -10.28 7.99
CA GLU A 112 -11.00 -11.24 8.31
C GLU A 112 -11.83 -11.65 7.07
N LYS A 113 -11.54 -11.09 5.89
CA LYS A 113 -12.26 -11.29 4.63
C LYS A 113 -13.72 -10.80 4.64
N LYS A 114 -14.07 -9.95 5.61
CA LYS A 114 -15.38 -9.29 5.73
C LYS A 114 -15.41 -8.02 4.89
N TYR A 115 -15.28 -8.16 3.58
CA TYR A 115 -15.04 -7.03 2.68
C TYR A 115 -16.18 -6.01 2.63
N GLY A 116 -17.44 -6.44 2.76
CA GLY A 116 -18.58 -5.52 2.78
C GLY A 116 -18.59 -4.63 4.02
N GLU A 117 -18.31 -5.20 5.21
CA GLU A 117 -18.17 -4.42 6.44
C GLU A 117 -16.94 -3.52 6.38
N SER A 118 -15.83 -4.01 5.84
CA SER A 118 -14.61 -3.22 5.62
C SER A 118 -14.90 -1.99 4.75
N GLU A 119 -15.61 -2.15 3.63
CA GLU A 119 -15.98 -1.03 2.75
C GLU A 119 -16.81 0.01 3.50
N ALA A 120 -17.83 -0.41 4.25
CA ALA A 120 -18.68 0.51 5.00
C ALA A 120 -17.87 1.34 6.01
N ARG A 121 -16.93 0.72 6.74
CA ARG A 121 -16.07 1.41 7.71
C ARG A 121 -15.06 2.34 7.02
N LEU A 122 -14.49 1.94 5.90
CA LEU A 122 -13.53 2.76 5.15
C LEU A 122 -14.20 3.95 4.46
N ARG A 123 -15.41 3.79 3.93
CA ARG A 123 -16.21 4.92 3.45
C ARG A 123 -16.48 5.91 4.58
N LYS A 124 -16.83 5.41 5.77
CA LYS A 124 -16.99 6.29 6.93
C LYS A 124 -15.70 7.03 7.29
N ALA A 125 -14.54 6.36 7.22
CA ALA A 125 -13.25 7.01 7.43
C ALA A 125 -13.01 8.14 6.41
N THR A 126 -13.33 7.93 5.13
CA THR A 126 -13.19 8.97 4.09
C THR A 126 -14.15 10.15 4.27
N GLU A 127 -15.31 9.96 4.90
CA GLU A 127 -16.23 11.05 5.25
C GLU A 127 -15.69 11.88 6.43
N LEU A 128 -15.14 11.20 7.45
CA LEU A 128 -14.58 11.83 8.65
C LEU A 128 -13.25 12.56 8.36
N ALA A 129 -12.48 12.03 7.41
CA ALA A 129 -11.19 12.56 6.99
C ALA A 129 -11.06 12.61 5.46
N PRO A 130 -11.74 13.56 4.78
CA PRO A 130 -11.73 13.62 3.31
C PRO A 130 -10.37 13.98 2.71
N SER A 131 -9.44 14.48 3.53
CA SER A 131 -8.06 14.79 3.14
C SER A 131 -7.05 13.71 3.52
N ASP A 132 -7.46 12.63 4.19
CA ASP A 132 -6.55 11.53 4.56
C ASP A 132 -6.37 10.57 3.38
N PRO A 133 -5.18 10.53 2.73
CA PRO A 133 -4.95 9.66 1.58
C PRO A 133 -4.96 8.17 1.96
N ALA A 134 -4.64 7.81 3.21
CA ALA A 134 -4.54 6.41 3.62
C ALA A 134 -5.92 5.73 3.63
N ALA A 135 -6.96 6.42 4.10
CA ALA A 135 -8.33 5.91 4.08
C ALA A 135 -8.80 5.53 2.66
N PHE A 136 -8.50 6.38 1.67
CA PHE A 136 -8.81 6.09 0.26
C PHE A 136 -7.99 4.92 -0.30
N LEU A 137 -6.71 4.80 0.08
CA LEU A 137 -5.88 3.68 -0.34
C LEU A 137 -6.50 2.36 0.12
N TYR A 138 -6.82 2.23 1.41
CA TYR A 138 -7.42 1.01 1.95
C TYR A 138 -8.82 0.74 1.39
N LEU A 139 -9.62 1.78 1.16
CA LEU A 139 -10.90 1.63 0.48
C LEU A 139 -10.71 1.01 -0.90
N GLY A 140 -9.73 1.49 -1.67
CA GLY A 140 -9.38 0.93 -2.97
C GLY A 140 -8.98 -0.55 -2.89
N GLU A 141 -8.16 -0.93 -1.90
CA GLU A 141 -7.77 -2.34 -1.69
C GLU A 141 -8.98 -3.22 -1.40
N THR A 142 -9.86 -2.80 -0.50
CA THR A 142 -11.10 -3.54 -0.18
C THR A 142 -12.03 -3.66 -1.39
N LEU A 143 -12.13 -2.61 -2.22
CA LEU A 143 -12.93 -2.64 -3.45
C LEU A 143 -12.33 -3.61 -4.49
N LEU A 144 -11.00 -3.69 -4.62
CA LEU A 144 -10.34 -4.70 -5.46
C LEU A 144 -10.66 -6.11 -5.00
N ARG A 145 -10.65 -6.39 -3.68
CA ARG A 145 -11.03 -7.70 -3.12
C ARG A 145 -12.46 -8.09 -3.48
N GLN A 146 -13.35 -7.11 -3.58
CA GLN A 146 -14.74 -7.29 -4.02
C GLN A 146 -14.91 -7.32 -5.56
N ARG A 147 -13.82 -7.23 -6.33
CA ARG A 147 -13.82 -7.13 -7.80
C ARG A 147 -14.51 -5.87 -8.35
N LYS A 148 -14.66 -4.83 -7.53
CA LYS A 148 -15.19 -3.51 -7.92
C LYS A 148 -14.07 -2.64 -8.49
N GLY A 149 -13.50 -3.06 -9.62
CA GLY A 149 -12.28 -2.45 -10.19
C GLY A 149 -12.38 -0.96 -10.51
N GLY A 150 -13.51 -0.50 -11.06
CA GLY A 150 -13.70 0.93 -11.39
C GLY A 150 -13.76 1.83 -10.15
N ASP A 151 -14.42 1.36 -9.10
CA ASP A 151 -14.48 2.08 -7.82
C ASP A 151 -13.11 2.09 -7.14
N ALA A 152 -12.39 0.97 -7.21
CA ALA A 152 -11.04 0.88 -6.69
C ALA A 152 -10.07 1.84 -7.37
N ASP A 153 -10.06 1.89 -8.71
CA ASP A 153 -9.26 2.84 -9.48
C ASP A 153 -9.56 4.30 -9.09
N SER A 154 -10.83 4.60 -8.84
CA SER A 154 -11.26 5.94 -8.39
C SER A 154 -10.71 6.26 -7.00
N ALA A 155 -10.79 5.32 -6.06
CA ALA A 155 -10.23 5.46 -4.73
C ALA A 155 -8.69 5.63 -4.75
N PHE A 156 -7.99 4.85 -5.58
CA PHE A 156 -6.53 4.98 -5.72
C PHE A 156 -6.10 6.31 -6.34
N ARG A 157 -6.82 6.82 -7.35
CA ARG A 157 -6.54 8.18 -7.87
C ARG A 157 -6.72 9.24 -6.80
N LYS A 158 -7.73 9.09 -5.93
CA LYS A 158 -7.90 10.04 -4.82
C LYS A 158 -6.77 9.94 -3.80
N ALA A 159 -6.33 8.72 -3.48
CA ALA A 159 -5.17 8.49 -2.61
C ALA A 159 -3.86 9.07 -3.20
N GLU A 160 -3.65 8.95 -4.52
CA GLU A 160 -2.52 9.57 -5.21
C GLU A 160 -2.55 11.11 -5.09
N GLU A 161 -3.68 11.72 -5.45
CA GLU A 161 -3.86 13.17 -5.43
C GLU A 161 -3.60 13.73 -4.03
N LEU A 162 -4.26 13.16 -3.02
CA LEU A 162 -4.14 13.58 -1.63
C LEU A 162 -2.74 13.31 -1.08
N GLY A 163 -2.13 12.17 -1.40
CA GLY A 163 -0.76 11.86 -0.99
C GLY A 163 0.26 12.82 -1.59
N GLY A 164 0.08 13.20 -2.86
CA GLY A 164 0.90 14.22 -3.51
C GLY A 164 0.75 15.61 -2.87
N ALA A 165 -0.50 15.99 -2.53
CA ALA A 165 -0.78 17.27 -1.87
C ALA A 165 -0.25 17.33 -0.44
N GLN A 166 -0.35 16.24 0.32
CA GLN A 166 0.18 16.13 1.68
C GLN A 166 1.71 16.16 1.67
N GLY A 167 2.34 15.50 0.69
CA GLY A 167 3.78 15.38 0.58
C GLY A 167 4.41 14.79 1.85
N GLY A 168 5.69 15.13 2.06
CA GLY A 168 6.49 14.54 3.13
C GLY A 168 6.56 13.03 3.00
N LYS A 169 7.17 12.35 3.97
CA LYS A 169 7.37 10.92 3.83
C LYS A 169 6.03 10.13 3.65
N ASP A 170 4.88 10.60 4.17
CA ASP A 170 3.59 9.84 4.37
C ASP A 170 2.80 9.96 3.11
N GLY A 171 2.61 11.21 2.69
CA GLY A 171 1.97 11.52 1.42
C GLY A 171 2.72 10.87 0.27
N HIS A 172 4.05 10.96 0.22
CA HIS A 172 4.85 10.34 -0.83
C HIS A 172 4.75 8.80 -0.82
N TYR A 173 4.76 8.18 0.37
CA TYR A 173 4.60 6.73 0.48
C TYR A 173 3.20 6.27 0.04
N VAL A 174 2.12 6.93 0.50
CA VAL A 174 0.74 6.62 0.06
C VAL A 174 0.59 6.81 -1.44
N ARG A 175 1.12 7.92 -1.97
CA ARG A 175 1.11 8.20 -3.41
C ARG A 175 1.81 7.09 -4.18
N GLY A 176 2.98 6.64 -3.73
CA GLY A 176 3.72 5.55 -4.35
C GLY A 176 2.92 4.25 -4.40
N VAL A 177 2.32 3.84 -3.29
CA VAL A 177 1.50 2.61 -3.23
C VAL A 177 0.24 2.73 -4.10
N ALA A 178 -0.41 3.89 -4.12
CA ALA A 178 -1.56 4.14 -4.98
C ALA A 178 -1.19 4.06 -6.48
N LEU A 179 -0.07 4.66 -6.88
CA LEU A 179 0.46 4.58 -8.24
C LEU A 179 0.81 3.15 -8.65
N GLN A 180 1.38 2.36 -7.73
CA GLN A 180 1.65 0.94 -7.96
C GLN A 180 0.36 0.17 -8.23
N ARG A 181 -0.72 0.44 -7.47
CA ARG A 181 -2.05 -0.17 -7.71
C ARG A 181 -2.68 0.25 -9.03
N LEU A 182 -2.47 1.50 -9.44
CA LEU A 182 -2.84 2.01 -10.76
C LEU A 182 -1.92 1.52 -11.89
N ARG A 183 -0.92 0.68 -11.59
CA ARG A 183 0.10 0.16 -12.52
C ARG A 183 0.96 1.23 -13.19
N ARG A 184 1.07 2.40 -12.56
CA ARG A 184 1.98 3.49 -12.95
C ARG A 184 3.31 3.30 -12.22
N TYR A 185 4.04 2.25 -12.61
CA TYR A 185 5.15 1.72 -11.82
C TYR A 185 6.36 2.67 -11.72
N ASP A 186 6.71 3.38 -12.78
CA ASP A 186 7.83 4.33 -12.74
C ASP A 186 7.51 5.52 -11.84
N ASP A 187 6.31 6.08 -11.95
CA ASP A 187 5.82 7.14 -11.06
C ASP A 187 5.77 6.65 -9.60
N ALA A 188 5.36 5.39 -9.39
CA ALA A 188 5.33 4.77 -8.06
C ALA A 188 6.73 4.72 -7.43
N ILE A 189 7.74 4.28 -8.20
CA ILE A 189 9.13 4.25 -7.74
C ILE A 189 9.62 5.65 -7.40
N GLN A 190 9.33 6.66 -8.24
CA GLN A 190 9.71 8.05 -7.95
C GLN A 190 9.07 8.58 -6.65
N ALA A 191 7.77 8.34 -6.44
CA ALA A 191 7.10 8.76 -5.21
C ALA A 191 7.63 8.00 -3.98
N LEU A 192 7.95 6.72 -4.11
CA LEU A 192 8.58 5.94 -3.03
C LEU A 192 10.00 6.44 -2.72
N ASP A 193 10.76 6.84 -3.73
CA ASP A 193 12.10 7.41 -3.56
C ASP A 193 12.03 8.72 -2.75
N GLN A 194 11.10 9.62 -3.10
CA GLN A 194 10.82 10.84 -2.33
C GLN A 194 10.44 10.54 -0.87
N ALA A 195 9.70 9.45 -0.64
CA ALA A 195 9.35 9.03 0.72
C ALA A 195 10.60 8.57 1.51
N GLY A 196 11.52 7.86 0.86
CA GLY A 196 12.78 7.39 1.43
C GLY A 196 13.78 8.53 1.69
N GLU A 197 13.84 9.55 0.83
CA GLU A 197 14.66 10.75 1.07
C GLU A 197 14.20 11.51 2.31
N ALA A 198 12.89 11.58 2.53
CA ALA A 198 12.31 12.21 3.69
C ALA A 198 12.44 11.37 4.98
N ASP A 199 12.71 10.06 4.87
CA ASP A 199 13.07 9.16 5.98
C ASP A 199 13.69 7.84 5.50
N GLY A 200 15.02 7.76 5.63
CA GLY A 200 15.77 6.57 5.26
C GLY A 200 15.58 5.36 6.19
N GLY A 201 14.83 5.49 7.29
CA GLY A 201 14.65 4.42 8.28
C GLY A 201 13.46 3.48 8.02
N ASN A 202 12.65 3.72 6.98
CA ASN A 202 11.45 2.94 6.73
C ASN A 202 11.71 1.77 5.76
N ALA A 203 11.84 0.55 6.29
CA ALA A 203 12.03 -0.68 5.51
C ALA A 203 10.89 -0.98 4.51
N LEU A 204 9.71 -0.38 4.70
CA LEU A 204 8.57 -0.55 3.79
C LEU A 204 8.78 0.16 2.44
N VAL A 205 9.59 1.23 2.40
CA VAL A 205 9.92 1.93 1.16
C VAL A 205 10.68 1.02 0.19
N PRO A 206 11.87 0.48 0.53
CA PRO A 206 12.57 -0.45 -0.35
C PRO A 206 11.76 -1.73 -0.60
N PHE A 207 10.92 -2.18 0.35
CA PHE A 207 10.00 -3.29 0.10
C PHE A 207 9.02 -2.99 -1.05
N GLN A 208 8.30 -1.86 -1.00
CA GLN A 208 7.34 -1.50 -2.06
C GLN A 208 8.04 -1.23 -3.40
N MET A 209 9.23 -0.64 -3.39
CA MET A 209 10.04 -0.47 -4.61
C MET A 209 10.43 -1.85 -5.19
N GLY A 210 10.85 -2.77 -4.34
CA GLY A 210 11.17 -4.15 -4.73
C GLY A 210 9.98 -4.88 -5.35
N VAL A 211 8.82 -4.82 -4.69
CA VAL A 211 7.56 -5.38 -5.21
C VAL A 211 7.16 -4.74 -6.54
N THR A 212 7.28 -3.41 -6.66
CA THR A 212 7.01 -2.70 -7.91
C THR A 212 7.90 -3.19 -9.04
N ARG A 213 9.20 -3.40 -8.77
CA ARG A 213 10.15 -3.92 -9.74
C ARG A 213 9.89 -5.38 -10.12
N VAL A 214 9.37 -6.20 -9.20
CA VAL A 214 8.85 -7.55 -9.52
C VAL A 214 7.71 -7.44 -10.56
N PHE A 215 6.76 -6.51 -10.36
CA PHE A 215 5.67 -6.29 -11.33
C PHE A 215 6.14 -5.74 -12.68
N GLN A 216 7.27 -5.04 -12.71
CA GLN A 216 7.94 -4.62 -13.95
C GLN A 216 8.85 -5.71 -14.55
N GLU A 217 8.92 -6.90 -13.96
CA GLU A 217 9.83 -7.98 -14.36
C GLU A 217 11.32 -7.59 -14.30
N GLN A 218 11.66 -6.57 -13.52
CA GLN A 218 13.04 -6.14 -13.27
C GLN A 218 13.63 -6.94 -12.12
N TRP A 219 13.94 -8.22 -12.37
CA TRP A 219 14.26 -9.19 -11.32
C TRP A 219 15.48 -8.85 -10.47
N GLN A 220 16.59 -8.41 -11.08
CA GLN A 220 17.79 -8.06 -10.32
C GLN A 220 17.59 -6.76 -9.50
N PRO A 221 17.08 -5.65 -10.08
CA PRO A 221 16.71 -4.47 -9.30
C PRO A 221 15.69 -4.74 -8.19
N ALA A 222 14.75 -5.65 -8.40
CA ALA A 222 13.80 -6.08 -7.38
C ALA A 222 14.52 -6.78 -6.21
N LEU A 223 15.41 -7.72 -6.52
CA LEU A 223 16.22 -8.44 -5.53
C LEU A 223 17.03 -7.47 -4.67
N ASP A 224 17.66 -6.47 -5.27
CA ASP A 224 18.47 -5.48 -4.55
C ASP A 224 17.64 -4.67 -3.55
N GLN A 225 16.44 -4.21 -3.94
CA GLN A 225 15.56 -3.46 -3.03
C GLN A 225 14.97 -4.36 -1.94
N LEU A 226 14.63 -5.61 -2.26
CA LEU A 226 14.10 -6.56 -1.28
C LEU A 226 15.17 -6.99 -0.28
N ASN A 227 16.45 -7.08 -0.68
CA ASN A 227 17.57 -7.25 0.23
C ASN A 227 17.67 -6.10 1.22
N ARG A 228 17.65 -4.85 0.73
CA ARG A 228 17.67 -3.66 1.60
C ARG A 228 16.52 -3.67 2.60
N ALA A 229 15.31 -4.04 2.16
CA ALA A 229 14.16 -4.15 3.06
C ALA A 229 14.39 -5.19 4.17
N ILE A 230 14.94 -6.37 3.83
CA ILE A 230 15.23 -7.46 4.77
C ILE A 230 16.37 -7.09 5.74
N GLU A 231 17.40 -6.39 5.27
CA GLU A 231 18.50 -5.90 6.09
C GLU A 231 18.02 -4.89 7.14
N MET A 232 17.07 -4.03 6.77
CA MET A 232 16.46 -3.06 7.67
C MET A 232 15.46 -3.70 8.64
N ASP A 233 14.65 -4.65 8.15
CA ASP A 233 13.67 -5.39 8.94
C ASP A 233 13.53 -6.83 8.42
N SER A 234 14.05 -7.79 9.18
CA SER A 234 13.96 -9.22 8.85
C SER A 234 12.58 -9.85 9.18
N GLY A 235 11.65 -9.06 9.70
CA GLY A 235 10.27 -9.45 10.01
C GLY A 235 9.31 -9.29 8.84
N ILE A 236 9.70 -8.63 7.74
CA ILE A 236 8.86 -8.43 6.56
C ILE A 236 8.72 -9.75 5.79
N ALA A 237 7.75 -10.59 6.18
CA ALA A 237 7.54 -11.91 5.57
C ALA A 237 7.47 -11.85 4.04
N TYR A 238 6.68 -10.90 3.49
CA TYR A 238 6.51 -10.77 2.04
C TYR A 238 7.77 -10.32 1.30
N ALA A 239 8.74 -9.68 1.97
CA ALA A 239 10.00 -9.34 1.33
C ALA A 239 10.72 -10.63 0.88
N TYR A 240 10.73 -11.66 1.72
CA TYR A 240 11.22 -13.00 1.35
C TYR A 240 10.40 -13.62 0.24
N PHE A 241 9.06 -13.56 0.31
CA PHE A 241 8.20 -14.12 -0.74
C PHE A 241 8.53 -13.53 -2.12
N TYR A 242 8.55 -12.21 -2.24
CA TYR A 242 8.83 -11.54 -3.50
C TYR A 242 10.29 -11.69 -3.94
N ARG A 243 11.24 -11.77 -2.98
CA ARG A 243 12.65 -12.00 -3.31
C ARG A 243 12.86 -13.40 -3.85
N GLY A 244 12.19 -14.40 -3.27
CA GLY A 244 12.18 -15.75 -3.78
C GLY A 244 11.61 -15.85 -5.21
N LEU A 245 10.51 -15.13 -5.50
CA LEU A 245 9.98 -15.05 -6.88
C LEU A 245 10.98 -14.42 -7.86
N ALA A 246 11.66 -13.35 -7.47
CA ALA A 246 12.71 -12.74 -8.29
C ALA A 246 13.91 -13.70 -8.46
N ALA A 247 14.29 -14.41 -7.41
CA ALA A 247 15.37 -15.40 -7.41
C ALA A 247 15.06 -16.58 -8.36
N GLU A 248 13.82 -17.07 -8.38
CA GLU A 248 13.35 -18.09 -9.31
C GLU A 248 13.57 -17.66 -10.77
N LYS A 249 13.17 -16.43 -11.11
CA LYS A 249 13.35 -15.85 -12.45
C LYS A 249 14.81 -15.67 -12.84
N LEU A 250 15.69 -15.50 -11.86
CA LEU A 250 17.14 -15.40 -12.05
C LEU A 250 17.85 -16.78 -11.99
N GLY A 251 17.11 -17.89 -11.85
CA GLY A 251 17.69 -19.24 -11.74
C GLY A 251 18.39 -19.52 -10.41
N ARG A 252 18.20 -18.68 -9.38
CA ARG A 252 18.83 -18.80 -8.07
C ARG A 252 17.99 -19.71 -7.15
N LYS A 253 18.02 -21.01 -7.44
CA LYS A 253 17.21 -22.05 -6.78
C LYS A 253 17.41 -22.11 -5.25
N ASP A 254 18.65 -21.99 -4.78
CA ASP A 254 18.97 -22.05 -3.34
C ASP A 254 18.36 -20.88 -2.56
N LEU A 255 18.45 -19.67 -3.13
CA LEU A 255 17.85 -18.47 -2.55
C LEU A 255 16.33 -18.56 -2.52
N LEU A 256 15.71 -19.06 -3.59
CA LEU A 256 14.28 -19.32 -3.64
C LEU A 256 13.83 -20.25 -2.50
N VAL A 257 14.53 -21.37 -2.30
CA VAL A 257 14.19 -22.35 -1.25
C VAL A 257 14.27 -21.71 0.13
N ASN A 258 15.38 -21.01 0.43
CA ASN A 258 15.58 -20.34 1.71
C ASN A 258 14.49 -19.27 1.98
N ASP A 259 14.16 -18.49 0.97
CA ASP A 259 13.18 -17.41 1.07
C ASP A 259 11.75 -17.93 1.27
N MET A 260 11.36 -18.99 0.58
CA MET A 260 10.06 -19.61 0.78
C MET A 260 9.92 -20.22 2.17
N GLU A 261 10.98 -20.85 2.69
CA GLU A 261 11.01 -21.37 4.06
C GLU A 261 10.89 -20.24 5.09
N ARG A 262 11.63 -19.14 4.90
CA ARG A 262 11.58 -17.99 5.79
C ARG A 262 10.22 -17.29 5.77
N PHE A 263 9.62 -17.13 4.59
CA PHE A 263 8.25 -16.61 4.45
C PHE A 263 7.23 -17.46 5.23
N LEU A 264 7.28 -18.79 5.05
CA LEU A 264 6.36 -19.71 5.74
C LEU A 264 6.55 -19.73 7.25
N ALA A 265 7.79 -19.52 7.73
CA ALA A 265 8.06 -19.40 9.16
C ALA A 265 7.48 -18.10 9.76
N LEU A 266 7.54 -16.99 9.03
CA LEU A 266 7.05 -15.68 9.48
C LEU A 266 5.53 -15.50 9.31
N ALA A 267 4.95 -16.06 8.25
CA ALA A 267 3.53 -15.89 7.93
C ALA A 267 2.86 -17.20 7.50
N PRO A 268 2.77 -18.21 8.40
CA PRO A 268 2.28 -19.55 8.08
C PRO A 268 0.80 -19.60 7.66
N THR A 269 0.02 -18.60 8.08
CA THR A 269 -1.43 -18.48 7.81
C THR A 269 -1.75 -17.45 6.72
N SER A 270 -0.73 -16.88 6.06
CA SER A 270 -0.93 -15.92 4.98
C SER A 270 -1.68 -16.54 3.78
N PRO A 271 -2.43 -15.75 3.00
CA PRO A 271 -3.11 -16.23 1.79
C PRO A 271 -2.17 -16.92 0.78
N GLU A 272 -0.91 -16.50 0.73
CA GLU A 272 0.13 -16.98 -0.18
C GLU A 272 0.89 -18.19 0.39
N ALA A 273 0.60 -18.64 1.61
CA ALA A 273 1.27 -19.78 2.25
C ALA A 273 1.18 -21.06 1.42
N GLU A 274 0.00 -21.41 0.90
CA GLU A 274 -0.14 -22.62 0.07
C GLU A 274 0.63 -22.52 -1.24
N ARG A 275 0.70 -21.31 -1.83
CA ARG A 275 1.50 -21.06 -3.01
C ARG A 275 2.99 -21.22 -2.71
N ALA A 276 3.47 -20.65 -1.61
CA ALA A 276 4.86 -20.82 -1.19
C ALA A 276 5.22 -22.29 -0.95
N LYS A 277 4.33 -23.07 -0.32
CA LYS A 277 4.51 -24.53 -0.14
C LYS A 277 4.55 -25.27 -1.47
N ALA A 278 3.76 -24.87 -2.46
CA ALA A 278 3.76 -25.48 -3.79
C ALA A 278 5.08 -25.18 -4.53
N ILE A 279 5.54 -23.93 -4.50
CA ILE A 279 6.82 -23.51 -5.08
C ILE A 279 7.98 -24.26 -4.42
N LEU A 280 8.00 -24.34 -3.09
CA LEU A 280 9.03 -25.05 -2.34
C LEU A 280 9.08 -26.54 -2.69
N ARG A 281 7.91 -27.19 -2.82
CA ARG A 281 7.82 -28.61 -3.25
C ARG A 281 8.34 -28.81 -4.67
N ALA A 282 8.06 -27.90 -5.60
CA ALA A 282 8.58 -27.95 -6.96
C ALA A 282 10.10 -27.72 -6.99
N ALA A 283 10.61 -26.77 -6.21
CA ALA A 283 12.04 -26.50 -6.11
C ALA A 283 12.82 -27.63 -5.42
N LYS A 284 12.21 -28.47 -4.59
CA LYS A 284 12.93 -29.60 -3.96
C LYS A 284 12.93 -30.89 -4.77
N ARG A 285 12.26 -30.89 -5.92
CA ARG A 285 12.35 -31.96 -6.93
C ARG A 285 13.53 -31.69 -7.87
#